data_AF-A0A7R9QI24-F1
#
_entry.id   AF-A0A7R9QI24-F1
#
_cell.length_a   1.000
_cell.length_b   1.000
_cell.length_c   1.000
_cell.angle_alpha   90.00
_cell.angle_beta   90.00
_cell.angle_gamma   90.00
#
_symmetry.space_group_name_H-M   'P 1'
#
loop_
_entity.id
_entity.type
_entity.pdbx_description
1 polymer ?
#
loop_
_entity_poly.entity_id
_entity_poly.type
_entity_poly.pdbx_seq_one_letter_code
_entity_poly.pdbx_strand_id
1 'polypeptide(L)'
;MDRLLRLGSGLGGLGQSSVPTDGPVVDTAEQVYISSLALLKMLKHGRAGVPMEVMGLMLGEFVDDYTVRVIDVFAMPQSGTGVSVEAVDPVFQAKMLDMLKQTGRPEMVVGWYHSHPGFGCWLSGVDINTQQ
;
A
#
# COMPACT_ATOMS: atom_id res chain seq x y z
N MET A 1 3.28 -51.06 49.96
CA MET A 1 4.05 -50.80 48.73
C MET A 1 3.39 -49.63 47.99
N ASP A 2 3.47 -48.39 48.48
CA ASP A 2 2.80 -47.23 47.82
C ASP A 2 3.46 -45.86 48.11
N ARG A 3 4.72 -45.84 48.58
CA ARG A 3 5.43 -44.58 48.89
C ARG A 3 6.82 -44.44 48.30
N LEU A 4 7.21 -45.34 47.39
CA LEU A 4 8.49 -45.28 46.67
C LEU A 4 8.32 -45.09 45.15
N LEU A 5 7.17 -44.58 44.72
CA LEU A 5 6.87 -44.30 43.30
C LEU A 5 6.28 -42.89 43.10
N ARG A 6 6.76 -41.90 43.87
CA ARG A 6 6.40 -40.47 43.70
C ARG A 6 7.62 -39.55 43.55
N LEU A 7 8.80 -40.11 43.32
CA LEU A 7 10.05 -39.37 43.18
C LEU A 7 10.63 -39.46 41.75
N GLY A 8 9.79 -39.57 40.73
CA GLY A 8 10.21 -39.77 39.33
C GLY A 8 9.58 -38.85 38.28
N SER A 9 8.66 -37.96 38.66
CA SER A 9 7.89 -37.14 37.71
C SER A 9 8.08 -35.62 37.86
N GLY A 10 9.10 -35.19 38.59
CA GLY A 10 9.33 -33.77 38.92
C GLY A 10 10.29 -32.99 38.01
N LEU A 11 10.67 -33.50 36.84
CA LEU A 11 11.72 -32.90 35.99
C LEU A 11 11.26 -32.54 34.56
N GLY A 12 10.03 -32.06 34.41
CA GLY A 12 9.48 -31.68 33.09
C GLY A 12 9.29 -30.18 32.84
N GLY A 13 9.62 -29.31 33.79
CA GLY A 13 9.38 -27.86 33.70
C GLY A 13 10.58 -27.07 33.17
N LEU A 14 11.26 -27.56 32.13
CA LEU A 14 12.20 -26.72 31.39
C LEU A 14 11.38 -25.64 30.68
N GLY A 15 11.66 -24.39 31.01
CA GLY A 15 11.02 -23.22 30.44
C GLY A 15 10.90 -23.38 28.93
N GLN A 16 9.67 -23.31 28.43
CA GLN A 16 9.42 -22.95 27.04
C GLN A 16 9.96 -21.53 26.86
N SER A 17 11.26 -21.44 26.56
CA SER A 17 11.77 -20.32 25.79
C SER A 17 10.93 -20.30 24.51
N SER A 18 10.00 -19.35 24.42
CA SER A 18 9.31 -19.03 23.18
C SER A 18 10.39 -18.83 22.14
N VAL A 19 10.56 -19.82 21.26
CA VAL A 19 11.43 -19.70 20.10
C VAL A 19 10.94 -18.46 19.36
N PRO A 20 11.79 -17.43 19.13
CA PRO A 20 11.40 -16.31 18.31
C PRO A 20 10.92 -16.90 16.98
N THR A 21 9.64 -16.73 16.69
CA THR A 21 9.10 -17.13 15.41
C THR A 21 9.74 -16.21 14.38
N ASP A 22 10.45 -16.76 13.41
CA ASP A 22 10.85 -16.07 12.18
C ASP A 22 9.56 -15.74 11.40
N GLY A 23 8.83 -14.76 11.91
CA GLY A 23 7.68 -14.15 11.28
C GLY A 23 8.07 -12.75 10.81
N PRO A 24 7.43 -12.23 9.75
CA PRO A 24 7.62 -10.86 9.33
C PRO A 24 7.31 -9.93 10.51
N VAL A 25 8.32 -9.15 10.93
CA VAL A 25 8.19 -8.13 11.96
C VAL A 25 7.95 -6.81 11.24
N VAL A 26 6.89 -6.12 11.61
CA VAL A 26 6.64 -4.75 11.14
C VAL A 26 7.76 -3.86 11.65
N ASP A 27 8.49 -3.23 10.73
CA ASP A 27 9.48 -2.21 11.05
C ASP A 27 8.85 -0.82 10.82
N THR A 28 9.67 0.23 10.90
CA THR A 28 9.33 1.63 10.60
C THR A 28 10.25 2.21 9.53
N ALA A 29 11.07 1.35 8.91
CA ALA A 29 12.09 1.70 7.94
C ALA A 29 11.61 1.58 6.49
N GLU A 30 10.30 1.42 6.26
CA GLU A 30 9.73 1.35 4.92
C GLU A 30 10.04 2.61 4.10
N GLN A 31 10.44 2.42 2.85
CA GLN A 31 10.86 3.49 1.96
C GLN A 31 10.07 3.46 0.65
N VAL A 32 9.65 4.65 0.22
CA VAL A 32 9.01 4.86 -1.08
C VAL A 32 9.88 5.77 -1.93
N TYR A 33 10.45 5.21 -2.99
CA TYR A 33 11.22 5.95 -3.98
C TYR A 33 10.27 6.44 -5.09
N ILE A 34 10.08 7.75 -5.19
CA ILE A 34 9.23 8.37 -6.21
C ILE A 34 10.11 8.99 -7.31
N SER A 35 9.91 8.57 -8.55
CA SER A 35 10.61 9.17 -9.69
C SER A 35 10.21 10.63 -9.92
N SER A 36 11.11 11.43 -10.51
CA SER A 36 10.80 12.81 -10.88
C SER A 36 9.61 12.92 -11.85
N LEU A 37 9.42 11.93 -12.74
CA LEU A 37 8.29 11.87 -13.66
C LEU A 37 6.97 11.71 -12.89
N ALA A 38 6.92 10.76 -11.96
CA ALA A 38 5.76 10.49 -11.13
C ALA A 38 5.38 11.73 -10.32
N LEU A 39 6.35 12.35 -9.65
CA LEU A 39 6.14 13.56 -8.86
C LEU A 39 5.54 14.71 -9.69
N LEU A 40 6.10 15.00 -10.87
CA LEU A 40 5.61 16.07 -11.74
C LEU A 40 4.18 15.80 -12.24
N LYS A 41 3.87 14.54 -12.58
CA LYS A 41 2.52 14.14 -12.98
C LYS A 41 1.52 14.29 -11.83
N MET A 42 1.87 13.85 -10.62
CA MET A 42 1.03 14.00 -9.42
C MET A 42 0.73 15.47 -9.13
N LEU A 43 1.76 16.33 -9.12
CA LEU A 43 1.60 17.77 -8.85
C LEU A 43 0.75 18.46 -9.92
N LYS A 44 1.00 18.17 -11.21
CA LYS A 44 0.19 18.70 -12.32
C LYS A 44 -1.27 18.27 -12.20
N HIS A 45 -1.50 17.00 -11.90
CA HIS A 45 -2.84 16.45 -11.78
C HIS A 45 -3.58 17.04 -10.57
N GLY A 46 -2.96 17.02 -9.38
CA GLY A 46 -3.53 17.59 -8.15
C GLY A 46 -3.87 19.07 -8.31
N ARG A 47 -2.99 19.84 -8.96
CA ARG A 47 -3.27 21.27 -9.21
C ARG A 47 -4.42 21.50 -10.18
N ALA A 48 -4.58 20.65 -11.20
CA ALA A 48 -5.67 20.75 -12.17
C ALA A 48 -7.04 20.36 -11.58
N GLY A 49 -7.04 19.57 -10.49
CA GLY A 49 -8.24 19.13 -9.78
C GLY A 49 -8.92 20.18 -8.92
N VAL A 50 -8.16 21.18 -8.42
CA VAL A 50 -8.66 22.19 -7.47
C VAL A 50 -9.93 22.87 -8.00
N PRO A 51 -11.03 22.94 -7.22
CA PRO A 51 -11.11 22.68 -5.77
C PRO A 51 -11.46 21.22 -5.39
N MET A 52 -11.61 20.32 -6.36
CA MET A 52 -11.98 18.93 -6.12
C MET A 52 -10.78 18.05 -5.78
N GLU A 53 -11.00 17.02 -4.98
CA GLU A 53 -10.01 15.96 -4.77
C GLU A 53 -9.88 15.12 -6.05
N VAL A 54 -8.63 14.83 -6.43
CA VAL A 54 -8.32 13.94 -7.55
C VAL A 54 -7.53 12.73 -7.10
N MET A 55 -7.68 11.61 -7.82
CA MET A 55 -6.99 10.37 -7.54
C MET A 55 -6.32 9.76 -8.77
N GLY A 56 -5.28 8.95 -8.57
CA GLY A 56 -4.62 8.21 -9.63
C GLY A 56 -3.93 6.96 -9.12
N LEU A 57 -3.41 6.16 -10.06
CA LEU A 57 -2.70 4.92 -9.77
C LEU A 57 -1.19 5.10 -9.93
N MET A 58 -0.45 4.45 -9.04
CA MET A 58 1.01 4.43 -9.03
C MET A 58 1.51 3.14 -9.67
N LEU A 59 2.44 3.29 -10.62
CA LEU A 59 3.05 2.21 -11.37
C LEU A 59 4.51 2.06 -11.00
N GLY A 60 4.94 0.82 -10.79
CA GLY A 60 6.31 0.53 -10.41
C GLY A 60 6.54 -0.92 -10.04
N GLU A 61 7.39 -1.13 -9.06
CA GLU A 61 7.74 -2.44 -8.55
C GLU A 61 7.95 -2.42 -7.03
N PHE A 62 7.71 -3.57 -6.40
CA PHE A 62 8.16 -3.88 -5.05
C PHE A 62 9.58 -4.46 -5.16
N VAL A 63 10.57 -3.75 -4.62
CA VAL A 63 11.98 -4.20 -4.67
C VAL A 63 12.21 -5.30 -3.64
N ASP A 64 11.62 -5.12 -2.45
CA ASP A 64 11.56 -6.06 -1.34
C ASP A 64 10.33 -5.71 -0.47
N ASP A 65 10.21 -6.33 0.70
CA ASP A 65 9.08 -6.13 1.62
C ASP A 65 9.04 -4.72 2.24
N TYR A 66 10.14 -3.96 2.21
CA TYR A 66 10.27 -2.66 2.85
C TYR A 66 10.41 -1.51 1.84
N THR A 67 10.59 -1.80 0.56
CA THR A 67 10.96 -0.81 -0.45
C THR A 67 10.03 -0.87 -1.66
N VAL A 68 9.30 0.22 -1.87
CA VAL A 68 8.46 0.43 -3.06
C VAL A 68 9.11 1.46 -3.98
N ARG A 69 9.22 1.15 -5.27
CA ARG A 69 9.72 2.11 -6.27
C ARG A 69 8.61 2.50 -7.23
N VAL A 70 8.15 3.74 -7.13
CA VAL A 70 7.15 4.34 -8.02
C VAL A 70 7.86 4.98 -9.21
N ILE A 71 7.72 4.35 -10.37
CA ILE A 71 8.37 4.74 -11.62
C ILE A 71 7.51 5.73 -12.40
N ASP A 72 6.19 5.49 -12.48
CA ASP A 72 5.25 6.34 -13.19
C ASP A 72 3.89 6.41 -12.50
N VAL A 73 3.04 7.34 -12.92
CA VAL A 73 1.63 7.43 -12.49
C VAL A 73 0.72 7.77 -13.66
N PHE A 74 -0.57 7.48 -13.50
CA PHE A 74 -1.62 8.05 -14.35
C PHE A 74 -2.83 8.48 -13.52
N ALA A 75 -3.53 9.49 -14.02
CA ALA A 75 -4.74 10.03 -13.42
C ALA A 75 -5.92 9.11 -13.75
N MET A 76 -6.78 8.85 -12.75
CA MET A 76 -8.08 8.25 -13.00
C MET A 76 -9.09 9.33 -13.36
N PRO A 77 -10.03 9.07 -14.29
CA PRO A 77 -11.09 10.02 -14.59
C PRO A 77 -11.93 10.27 -13.34
N GLN A 78 -12.28 11.53 -13.13
CA GLN A 78 -13.12 11.96 -12.02
C GLN A 78 -14.56 11.43 -12.21
N SER A 79 -14.99 10.46 -11.41
CA SER A 79 -16.42 10.18 -11.22
C SER A 79 -16.97 11.21 -10.23
N GLY A 80 -17.53 12.30 -10.76
CA GLY A 80 -17.96 13.44 -9.97
C GLY A 80 -19.22 13.16 -9.16
N THR A 81 -19.09 12.92 -7.85
CA THR A 81 -20.03 13.38 -6.80
C THR A 81 -19.32 13.46 -5.45
N GLY A 82 -18.47 14.47 -5.27
CA GLY A 82 -18.17 15.16 -4.00
C GLY A 82 -17.68 14.42 -2.73
N VAL A 83 -17.87 13.11 -2.54
CA VAL A 83 -17.61 12.45 -1.24
C VAL A 83 -17.30 10.93 -1.33
N SER A 84 -17.18 10.31 -2.50
CA SER A 84 -16.84 8.89 -2.59
C SER A 84 -15.67 8.63 -3.52
N VAL A 85 -14.63 7.98 -2.99
CA VAL A 85 -13.55 7.36 -3.78
C VAL A 85 -14.08 6.04 -4.37
N GLU A 86 -15.18 6.13 -5.13
CA GLU A 86 -15.72 5.04 -5.97
C GLU A 86 -15.07 5.06 -7.37
N ALA A 87 -13.92 5.72 -7.51
CA ALA A 87 -13.41 6.21 -8.79
C ALA A 87 -12.35 5.32 -9.46
N VAL A 88 -12.10 4.11 -8.93
CA VAL A 88 -11.31 3.11 -9.68
C VAL A 88 -12.25 2.34 -10.61
N ASP A 89 -12.45 2.88 -11.81
CA ASP A 89 -13.10 2.12 -12.89
C ASP A 89 -12.16 0.99 -13.35
N PRO A 90 -12.49 -0.28 -13.09
CA PRO A 90 -11.62 -1.41 -13.44
C PRO A 90 -11.46 -1.55 -14.96
N VAL A 91 -12.44 -1.12 -15.75
CA VAL A 91 -12.36 -1.14 -17.21
C VAL A 91 -11.35 -0.10 -17.70
N PHE A 92 -11.40 1.10 -17.13
CA PHE A 92 -10.41 2.14 -17.44
C PHE A 92 -9.01 1.73 -17.03
N GLN A 93 -8.84 1.19 -15.82
CA GLN A 93 -7.56 0.71 -15.32
C GLN A 93 -6.98 -0.38 -16.22
N ALA A 94 -7.75 -1.43 -16.53
CA ALA A 94 -7.29 -2.53 -17.37
C ALA A 94 -6.86 -2.03 -18.76
N LYS A 95 -7.69 -1.20 -19.39
CA LYS A 95 -7.39 -0.62 -20.70
C LYS A 95 -6.13 0.24 -20.68
N MET A 96 -5.96 1.08 -19.66
CA MET A 96 -4.77 1.93 -19.52
C MET A 96 -3.51 1.09 -19.34
N LEU A 97 -3.56 0.06 -18.48
CA LEU A 97 -2.43 -0.85 -18.29
C LEU A 97 -2.05 -1.57 -19.59
N ASP A 98 -3.03 -2.02 -20.36
CA ASP A 98 -2.77 -2.67 -21.66
C ASP A 98 -2.17 -1.70 -22.69
N MET A 99 -2.64 -0.45 -22.72
CA MET A 99 -2.05 0.59 -23.57
C MET A 99 -0.60 0.91 -23.16
N LEU A 100 -0.31 0.99 -21.87
CA LEU A 100 1.04 1.26 -21.36
C LEU A 100 2.01 0.11 -21.70
N LYS A 101 1.58 -1.14 -21.53
CA LYS A 101 2.35 -2.33 -21.93
C LYS A 101 2.78 -2.27 -23.40
N GLN A 102 1.88 -1.85 -24.30
CA GLN A 102 2.18 -1.70 -25.73
C GLN A 102 3.26 -0.63 -26.02
N THR A 103 3.48 0.31 -25.11
CA THR A 103 4.51 1.35 -25.22
C THR A 103 5.84 0.98 -24.55
N GLY A 104 5.98 -0.26 -24.09
CA GLY A 104 7.18 -0.72 -23.38
C GLY A 104 7.22 -0.30 -21.90
N ARG A 105 6.05 -0.09 -21.28
CA ARG A 105 5.89 0.20 -19.85
C ARG A 105 5.15 -0.95 -19.17
N PRO A 106 5.85 -2.02 -18.78
CA PRO A 106 5.24 -3.24 -18.24
C PRO A 106 4.96 -3.17 -16.72
N GLU A 107 5.17 -2.03 -16.08
CA GLU A 107 5.06 -1.85 -14.64
C GLU A 107 3.65 -2.18 -14.12
N MET A 108 3.60 -2.77 -12.92
CA MET A 108 2.35 -3.11 -12.24
C MET A 108 1.90 -1.97 -11.33
N VAL A 109 0.63 -2.01 -10.92
CA VAL A 109 0.10 -1.09 -9.92
C VAL A 109 0.69 -1.46 -8.55
N VAL A 110 1.32 -0.48 -7.90
CA VAL A 110 1.92 -0.62 -6.56
C VAL A 110 1.18 0.17 -5.48
N GLY A 111 0.21 0.99 -5.88
CA GLY A 111 -0.63 1.77 -4.96
C GLY A 111 -1.44 2.83 -5.69
N TRP A 112 -2.05 3.72 -4.91
CA TRP A 112 -2.83 4.85 -5.41
C TRP A 112 -2.44 6.13 -4.65
N TYR A 113 -2.74 7.28 -5.25
CA TYR A 113 -2.57 8.59 -4.63
C TYR A 113 -3.83 9.42 -4.83
N HIS A 114 -4.07 10.37 -3.92
CA HIS A 114 -5.05 11.42 -4.11
C HIS A 114 -4.54 12.77 -3.58
N SER A 115 -5.35 13.81 -3.69
CA SER A 115 -5.00 15.17 -3.25
C SER A 115 -6.02 15.73 -2.29
N HIS A 116 -5.55 16.46 -1.28
CA HIS A 116 -6.37 17.22 -0.32
C HIS A 116 -6.16 18.74 -0.51
N PRO A 117 -6.92 19.40 -1.41
CA PRO A 117 -6.70 20.80 -1.71
C PRO A 117 -7.16 21.70 -0.55
N GLY A 118 -6.19 22.37 0.09
CA GLY A 118 -6.47 23.29 1.20
C GLY A 118 -6.47 22.65 2.58
N PHE A 119 -6.15 21.35 2.68
CA PHE A 119 -5.98 20.62 3.94
C PHE A 119 -4.58 20.00 4.01
N GLY A 120 -4.15 19.61 5.23
CA GLY A 120 -2.90 18.85 5.39
C GLY A 120 -3.01 17.41 4.87
N CYS A 121 -1.91 16.66 4.96
CA CYS A 121 -1.88 15.25 4.59
C CYS A 121 -2.35 14.37 5.75
N TRP A 122 -3.54 13.80 5.62
CA TRP A 122 -4.14 12.83 6.55
C TRP A 122 -5.07 11.92 5.76
N LEU A 123 -5.54 10.82 6.36
CA LEU A 123 -6.53 9.93 5.73
C LEU A 123 -7.87 10.09 6.44
N SER A 124 -8.91 10.40 5.67
CA SER A 124 -10.30 10.40 6.11
C SER A 124 -10.82 8.97 6.30
N GLY A 125 -12.00 8.84 6.91
CA GLY A 125 -12.65 7.53 7.00
C GLY A 125 -12.97 6.92 5.63
N VAL A 126 -13.24 7.75 4.62
CA VAL A 126 -13.44 7.30 3.23
C VAL A 126 -12.12 6.78 2.66
N ASP A 127 -11.02 7.52 2.84
CA ASP A 127 -9.70 7.11 2.34
C ASP A 127 -9.24 5.79 2.96
N ILE A 128 -9.45 5.62 4.27
CA ILE A 128 -9.13 4.38 5.00
C ILE A 128 -9.97 3.21 4.48
N ASN A 129 -11.26 3.42 4.20
CA ASN A 129 -12.12 2.38 3.66
C ASN A 129 -11.75 1.99 2.23
N THR A 130 -11.28 2.93 1.41
CA THR A 130 -10.78 2.65 0.07
C THR A 130 -9.45 1.90 0.08
N GLN A 131 -8.62 2.13 1.09
CA GLN A 131 -7.34 1.45 1.24
C GLN A 131 -7.46 -0.03 1.67
N GLN A 132 -8.58 -0.42 2.31
CA GLN A 132 -8.84 -1.80 2.76
C GLN A 132 -9.17 -2.74 1.60
#